data_AF-A0AAW3IAW6-F1
#
_entry.id   AF-A0AAW3IAW6-F1
#
_cell.length_a   1.000
_cell.length_b   1.000
_cell.length_c   1.000
_cell.angle_alpha   90.00
_cell.angle_beta   90.00
_cell.angle_gamma   90.00
#
_symmetry.space_group_name_H-M   'P 1'
#
loop_
_entity.id
_entity.type
_entity.pdbx_description
1 polymer ?
#
loop_
_entity_poly.entity_id
_entity_poly.type
_entity_poly.pdbx_seq_one_letter_code
_entity_poly.pdbx_strand_id
1 'polypeptide(L)' 'MPVAELCRKHGISNATYYLWKSKFSGVQVSELQRLRELEAENAKLKRMFADLALENAAIKDVLNRKS' A
#
# COMPACT_ATOMS: atom_id res chain seq x y z
N MET A 1 -11.20 -17.87 -17.68
CA MET A 1 -12.65 -18.14 -17.56
C MET A 1 -13.39 -17.05 -18.32
N PRO A 2 -14.16 -17.37 -19.37
CA PRO A 2 -14.99 -16.40 -20.08
C PRO A 2 -16.04 -15.75 -19.16
N VAL A 3 -16.41 -14.49 -19.42
CA VAL A 3 -17.39 -13.74 -18.60
C VAL A 3 -18.72 -14.50 -18.49
N ALA A 4 -19.19 -15.11 -19.57
CA ALA A 4 -20.43 -15.89 -19.56
C ALA A 4 -20.39 -17.09 -18.60
N GLU A 5 -19.23 -17.76 -18.49
CA GLU A 5 -19.05 -18.87 -17.56
C GLU A 5 -19.02 -18.39 -16.11
N LEU A 6 -18.34 -17.27 -15.85
CA LEU A 6 -18.31 -16.62 -14.54
C LEU A 6 -19.71 -16.18 -14.10
N CYS A 7 -20.45 -15.54 -15.00
CA CYS A 7 -21.82 -15.11 -14.79
C CYS A 7 -22.73 -16.30 -14.45
N ARG A 8 -22.64 -17.40 -15.20
CA ARG A 8 -23.38 -18.64 -14.92
C ARG A 8 -23.01 -19.25 -13.56
N LYS A 9 -21.71 -19.33 -13.25
CA LYS A 9 -21.20 -19.86 -11.97
C LYS A 9 -21.74 -19.08 -10.77
N HIS A 10 -21.87 -17.77 -10.90
CA HIS A 10 -22.30 -16.89 -9.82
C HIS A 10 -23.78 -16.47 -9.90
N GLY A 11 -24.55 -17.00 -10.84
CA GLY A 11 -25.98 -16.70 -10.99
C GLY A 11 -26.28 -15.24 -11.35
N ILE A 12 -25.37 -14.55 -12.03
CA ILE A 12 -25.53 -13.14 -12.44
C ILE A 12 -25.63 -13.02 -13.96
N SER A 13 -26.26 -11.96 -14.44
CA SER A 13 -26.28 -11.64 -15.87
C SER A 13 -24.97 -10.98 -16.32
N ASN A 14 -24.63 -11.09 -17.61
CA ASN A 14 -23.51 -10.35 -18.18
C ASN A 14 -23.66 -8.83 -17.99
N ALA A 15 -24.90 -8.31 -18.09
CA ALA A 15 -25.18 -6.89 -17.87
C ALA A 15 -24.85 -6.45 -16.43
N THR A 16 -25.24 -7.26 -15.44
CA THR A 16 -24.91 -7.05 -14.03
C THR A 16 -23.40 -7.04 -13.80
N TYR A 17 -22.68 -8.01 -14.41
CA TYR A 17 -21.23 -8.07 -14.32
C TYR A 17 -20.55 -6.79 -14.84
N TYR A 18 -20.93 -6.31 -16.03
CA TYR A 18 -20.30 -5.12 -16.60
C TYR A 18 -20.67 -3.83 -15.84
N LEU A 19 -21.89 -3.74 -15.30
CA LEU A 19 -22.29 -2.64 -14.43
C LEU A 19 -21.41 -2.57 -13.18
N TRP A 20 -21.21 -3.69 -12.49
CA TRP A 20 -20.34 -3.76 -11.32
C TRP A 20 -18.88 -3.54 -11.68
N LYS A 21 -18.42 -4.12 -12.79
CA LYS A 21 -17.07 -3.87 -13.29
C LYS A 21 -16.83 -2.38 -13.49
N SER A 22 -17.73 -1.66 -14.16
CA SER A 22 -17.62 -0.21 -14.34
C SER A 22 -17.64 0.56 -13.03
N LYS A 23 -18.48 0.15 -12.06
CA LYS A 23 -18.62 0.83 -10.77
C LYS A 23 -17.40 0.64 -9.86
N PHE A 24 -16.79 -0.54 -9.87
CA PHE A 24 -15.77 -0.94 -8.91
C PHE A 24 -14.36 -1.09 -9.51
N SER A 25 -14.19 -1.04 -10.83
CA SER A 25 -12.85 -1.10 -11.43
C SER A 25 -12.00 0.11 -11.07
N GLY A 26 -12.59 1.29 -10.95
CA GLY A 26 -11.88 2.51 -10.55
C GLY A 26 -11.45 2.52 -9.08
N VAL A 27 -12.26 1.90 -8.20
CA VAL A 27 -11.97 1.78 -6.75
C VAL A 27 -10.73 0.92 -6.52
N GLN A 28 -10.62 -0.21 -7.20
CA GLN A 28 -9.44 -1.08 -7.06
C GLN A 28 -8.15 -0.39 -7.53
N VAL A 29 -8.23 0.44 -8.57
CA VAL A 29 -7.07 1.20 -9.07
C VAL A 29 -6.65 2.29 -8.07
N SER A 30 -7.61 3.01 -7.48
CA SER A 30 -7.29 4.04 -6.48
C SER A 30 -6.76 3.45 -5.18
N GLU A 31 -7.26 2.29 -4.75
CA GLU A 31 -6.72 1.56 -3.59
C GLU A 31 -5.29 1.08 -3.82
N LEU A 32 -4.97 0.55 -5.01
CA LEU A 32 -3.61 0.18 -5.40
C LEU A 32 -2.66 1.39 -5.42
N GLN A 33 -3.13 2.53 -5.92
CA GLN A 33 -2.34 3.77 -5.91
C GLN A 33 -2.04 4.22 -4.47
N ARG A 34 -3.07 4.26 -3.62
CA ARG A 34 -2.92 4.61 -2.20
C ARG A 34 -1.98 3.66 -1.47
N LEU A 35 -2.03 2.36 -1.76
CA LEU A 35 -1.12 1.38 -1.19
C LEU A 35 0.34 1.72 -1.53
N ARG A 36 0.64 2.01 -2.81
CA ARG A 36 1.99 2.38 -3.25
C ARG A 36 2.49 3.66 -2.59
N GLU A 37 1.62 4.67 -2.45
CA GLU A 37 1.95 5.92 -1.77
C GLU A 37 2.28 5.67 -0.28
N LEU A 38 1.50 4.84 0.41
CA LEU A 38 1.76 4.47 1.80
C LEU A 38 3.06 3.65 1.95
N GLU A 39 3.34 2.74 1.02
CA GLU A 39 4.61 1.98 1.00
C GLU A 39 5.81 2.91 0.82
N ALA A 40 5.71 3.87 -0.09
CA ALA A 40 6.77 4.86 -0.33
C ALA A 40 7.01 5.76 0.88
N GLU A 41 5.95 6.28 1.51
CA GLU A 41 6.07 7.12 2.71
C GLU A 41 6.62 6.32 3.89
N ASN A 42 6.18 5.07 4.08
CA ASN A 42 6.72 4.20 5.13
C ASN A 42 8.23 3.92 4.92
N ALA A 43 8.66 3.67 3.68
CA ALA A 43 10.07 3.49 3.36
C ALA A 43 10.89 4.75 3.68
N LYS A 44 10.37 5.93 3.34
CA LYS A 44 10.98 7.22 3.66
C LYS A 44 11.08 7.45 5.17
N LEU A 45 10.00 7.23 5.91
CA LEU A 45 9.96 7.38 7.37
C LEU A 45 10.93 6.44 8.06
N LYS A 46 11.01 5.17 7.62
CA LYS A 46 11.99 4.21 8.16
C LYS A 46 13.43 4.65 7.94
N ARG A 47 13.75 5.20 6.77
CA ARG A 47 15.09 5.75 6.49
C ARG A 47 15.41 6.92 7.43
N MET A 48 14.52 7.91 7.50
CA MET A 48 14.69 9.08 8.37
C MET A 48 14.85 8.67 9.84
N PHE A 49 14.07 7.69 10.30
CA PHE A 49 14.18 7.19 11.67
C PHE A 49 15.53 6.49 11.91
N ALA A 50 16.00 5.67 10.96
CA ALA A 50 17.30 5.02 11.07
C ALA A 50 18.44 6.05 11.16
N ASP A 51 18.42 7.08 10.31
CA ASP A 51 19.41 8.15 10.30
C ASP A 51 19.43 8.88 11.66
N LEU A 52 18.25 9.31 12.14
CA LEU A 52 18.11 9.95 13.46
C LEU A 52 18.55 9.05 14.62
N ALA A 53 18.25 7.76 14.55
CA ALA A 53 18.65 6.81 15.59
C ALA A 53 20.17 6.64 15.64
N LEU A 54 20.84 6.61 14.48
CA LEU A 54 22.31 6.55 14.40
C LEU A 54 22.95 7.83 14.95
N GLU A 55 22.45 9.01 14.59
CA GLU A 55 22.92 10.29 15.13
C GLU A 55 22.76 10.35 16.65
N ASN A 56 21.60 9.93 17.17
CA ASN A 56 21.32 9.90 18.60
C ASN A 56 22.28 8.96 19.34
N ALA A 57 22.55 7.77 18.77
CA ALA A 57 23.50 6.83 19.34
C ALA A 57 24.92 7.41 19.39
N ALA A 58 25.36 8.07 18.32
CA ALA A 58 26.68 8.71 18.27
C ALA A 58 26.82 9.84 19.32
N ILE A 59 25.79 10.69 19.48
CA ILE A 59 25.77 11.76 20.48
C ILE A 59 25.88 11.17 21.90
N LYS A 60 25.10 10.13 22.20
CA LYS A 60 25.12 9.46 23.51
C LYS A 60 26.48 8.83 23.82
N ASP A 61 27.11 8.19 22.84
CA ASP A 61 28.43 7.60 23.00
C ASP A 61 29.50 8.68 23.33
N VAL A 62 29.46 9.82 22.63
CA VAL A 62 30.37 10.94 22.93
C VAL A 62 30.15 11.52 24.33
N LEU A 63 28.89 11.64 24.78
CA LEU A 63 28.57 12.14 26.12
C LEU A 63 29.06 11.18 27.21
N ASN A 64 28.86 9.87 27.01
CA ASN A 64 29.26 8.84 27.97
C ASN A 64 30.79 8.66 28.06
N ARG A 65 31.55 9.01 27.02
CA ARG A 65 33.03 8.97 27.04
C ARG A 65 33.67 10.17 27.75
N LYS A 66 32.92 11.24 27.99
CA LYS A 66 33.41 12.47 28.65
C LYS A 66 33.21 12.49 30.17
N SER A 67 32.50 11.50 30.72
CA SER A 67 32.37 11.23 32.17
C SER A 67 33.29 10.12 32.60
#